data_AF-G8BZD7-F1
#
_entry.id   AF-G8BZD7-F1
#
_cell.length_a   1.000
_cell.length_b   1.000
_cell.length_c   1.000
_cell.angle_alpha   90.00
_cell.angle_beta   90.00
_cell.angle_gamma   90.00
#
_symmetry.space_group_name_H-M   'P 1'
#
loop_
_entity.id
_entity.type
_entity.pdbx_description
1 polymer ?
#
loop_
_entity_poly.entity_id
_entity_poly.type
_entity_poly.pdbx_seq_one_letter_code
_entity_poly.pdbx_strand_id
1 'polypeptide(L)'
;MLDPLAKQKLLWTIGHSITVVLGIIFSITYFYHVIHFYKYRQWKWLFLRLNKSYAYIQGNSWTAYFAGMLPNIIYRLSLIGYLTASVVSLNQQYSNSNPTWYDLLSSESFQAVLLAVVWLIGGRKSFYRLCPFMIISYLHLLNRNNEFKGDEKATEKFIMKNCKLLRTIGYIESATVVALVFDTILLKDGTSGFSLVFYIGLFWLRLNFNSYARINALNILEKIKPYLSDNAKKFVDKAESYIFLKIKQDRLRCQNR
;
A
#
# COMPACT_ATOMS: atom_id res chain seq x y z
N MET A 1 12.25 -20.51 29.49
CA MET A 1 12.54 -19.40 28.56
C MET A 1 11.77 -19.67 27.28
N LEU A 2 10.94 -18.74 26.78
CA LEU A 2 10.22 -18.95 25.51
C LEU A 2 11.23 -19.05 24.36
N ASP A 3 11.02 -20.01 23.45
CA ASP A 3 11.78 -20.16 22.21
C ASP A 3 11.74 -18.84 21.39
N PRO A 4 12.91 -18.26 21.02
CA PRO A 4 12.96 -17.02 20.25
C PRO A 4 12.18 -17.11 18.93
N LEU A 5 12.14 -18.29 18.29
CA LEU A 5 11.38 -18.50 17.06
C LEU A 5 9.87 -18.40 17.31
N ALA A 6 9.39 -18.98 18.42
CA ALA A 6 7.99 -18.88 18.82
C ALA A 6 7.57 -17.43 19.11
N LYS A 7 8.45 -16.64 19.74
CA LYS A 7 8.22 -15.20 19.96
C LYS A 7 8.10 -14.42 18.65
N GLN A 8 8.97 -14.69 17.67
CA GLN A 8 8.90 -14.06 16.35
C GLN A 8 7.62 -14.42 15.61
N LYS A 9 7.24 -15.71 15.58
CA LYS A 9 5.99 -16.17 14.95
C LYS A 9 4.77 -15.52 15.60
N LEU A 10 4.77 -15.36 16.93
CA LEU A 10 3.71 -14.70 17.67
C LEU A 10 3.63 -13.20 17.33
N LEU A 11 4.74 -12.47 17.37
CA LEU A 11 4.79 -11.05 16.99
C LEU A 11 4.32 -10.82 15.56
N TRP A 12 4.78 -11.65 14.63
CA TRP A 12 4.36 -11.63 13.23
C TRP A 12 2.84 -11.81 13.08
N THR A 13 2.28 -12.82 13.77
CA THR A 13 0.84 -13.11 13.71
C THR A 13 0.01 -11.97 14.32
N ILE A 14 0.47 -11.41 15.43
CA ILE A 14 -0.18 -10.28 16.09
C ILE A 14 -0.13 -9.04 15.20
N GLY A 15 1.02 -8.72 14.60
CA GLY A 15 1.17 -7.55 13.74
C GLY A 15 0.21 -7.58 12.54
N HIS A 16 0.14 -8.69 11.81
CA HIS A 16 -0.82 -8.81 10.71
C HIS A 16 -2.27 -8.82 11.18
N SER A 17 -2.57 -9.47 12.30
CA SER A 17 -3.94 -9.46 12.88
C SER A 17 -4.39 -8.07 13.27
N ILE A 18 -3.53 -7.30 13.95
CA ILE A 18 -3.77 -5.90 14.32
C ILE A 18 -4.00 -5.06 13.06
N THR A 19 -3.17 -5.24 12.03
CA THR A 19 -3.29 -4.51 10.76
C THR A 19 -4.68 -4.70 10.16
N VAL A 20 -5.13 -5.95 10.06
CA VAL A 20 -6.41 -6.30 9.45
C VAL A 20 -7.58 -5.84 10.32
N VAL A 21 -7.60 -6.16 11.61
CA VAL A 21 -8.73 -5.84 12.50
C VAL A 21 -8.90 -4.33 12.66
N LEU A 22 -7.83 -3.62 13.02
CA LEU A 22 -7.88 -2.16 13.16
C LEU A 22 -8.11 -1.47 11.82
N GLY A 23 -7.54 -2.03 10.75
CA GLY A 23 -7.76 -1.52 9.41
C GLY A 23 -9.21 -1.62 8.96
N ILE A 24 -9.91 -2.72 9.26
CA ILE A 24 -11.34 -2.87 9.00
C ILE A 24 -12.16 -1.86 9.81
N ILE A 25 -11.87 -1.69 11.11
CA ILE A 25 -12.56 -0.71 11.95
C ILE A 25 -12.39 0.72 11.41
N PHE A 26 -11.16 1.08 11.01
CA PHE A 26 -10.89 2.36 10.35
C PHE A 26 -11.62 2.49 9.01
N SER A 27 -11.69 1.41 8.23
CA SER A 27 -12.37 1.41 6.92
C SER A 27 -13.86 1.69 7.06
N ILE A 28 -14.53 0.99 7.99
CA ILE A 28 -15.96 1.19 8.26
C ILE A 28 -16.23 2.64 8.63
N THR A 29 -15.41 3.23 9.50
CA THR A 29 -15.58 4.62 9.92
C THR A 29 -15.27 5.64 8.82
N TYR A 30 -14.25 5.38 8.02
CA TYR A 30 -13.93 6.19 6.86
C TYR A 30 -15.13 6.23 5.89
N PHE A 31 -15.70 5.07 5.55
CA PHE A 31 -16.86 5.01 4.64
C PHE A 31 -18.12 5.59 5.27
N TYR A 32 -18.37 5.36 6.56
CA TYR A 32 -19.48 5.99 7.27
C TYR A 32 -19.42 7.52 7.15
N HIS A 33 -18.25 8.12 7.39
CA HIS A 33 -18.07 9.57 7.23
C HIS A 33 -18.23 10.03 5.77
N VAL A 34 -17.73 9.27 4.81
CA VAL A 34 -17.88 9.58 3.39
C VAL A 34 -19.36 9.55 2.98
N ILE A 35 -20.11 8.50 3.35
CA ILE A 35 -21.55 8.37 3.05
C ILE A 35 -22.36 9.48 3.73
N HIS A 36 -22.07 9.77 5.00
CA HIS A 36 -22.73 10.85 5.73
C HIS A 36 -22.42 12.21 5.10
N PHE A 37 -21.19 12.43 4.64
CA PHE A 37 -20.84 13.64 3.89
C PHE A 37 -21.65 13.75 2.59
N TYR A 38 -21.79 12.66 1.84
CA TYR A 38 -22.61 12.60 0.62
C TYR A 38 -24.10 12.85 0.87
N LYS A 39 -24.64 12.36 1.98
CA LYS A 39 -26.07 12.54 2.31
C LYS A 39 -26.42 13.99 2.66
N TYR A 40 -25.49 14.74 3.26
CA TYR A 40 -25.78 16.07 3.82
C TYR A 40 -25.04 17.23 3.13
N ARG A 41 -24.21 17.00 2.10
CA ARG A 41 -23.46 18.08 1.43
C ARG A 41 -23.35 17.87 -0.08
N GLN A 42 -23.45 18.96 -0.84
CA GLN A 42 -23.42 18.91 -2.31
C GLN A 42 -22.03 18.55 -2.86
N TRP A 43 -22.00 17.77 -3.94
CA TRP A 43 -20.79 17.23 -4.59
C TRP A 43 -19.77 18.31 -4.99
N LYS A 44 -20.23 19.54 -5.25
CA LYS A 44 -19.37 20.69 -5.59
C LYS A 44 -18.37 21.06 -4.48
N TRP A 45 -18.67 20.72 -3.23
CA TRP A 45 -17.83 21.04 -2.06
C TRP A 45 -16.87 19.92 -1.66
N LEU A 46 -16.92 18.77 -2.35
CA LEU A 46 -16.05 17.61 -2.09
C LEU A 46 -14.56 17.95 -2.24
N PHE A 47 -14.25 18.91 -3.12
CA PHE A 47 -12.89 19.30 -3.43
C PHE A 47 -12.39 20.48 -2.60
N LEU A 48 -13.26 21.26 -1.96
CA LEU A 48 -12.90 22.55 -1.35
C LEU A 48 -12.75 22.51 0.17
N ARG A 49 -13.49 21.66 0.89
CA ARG A 49 -13.36 21.50 2.35
C ARG A 49 -13.65 20.07 2.78
N LEU A 50 -12.65 19.19 2.74
CA LEU A 50 -12.70 17.95 3.51
C LEU A 50 -12.19 18.28 4.92
N ASN A 51 -13.08 18.19 5.92
CA ASN A 51 -12.73 18.50 7.31
C ASN A 51 -11.67 17.50 7.81
N LYS A 52 -10.68 18.01 8.56
CA LYS A 52 -9.43 17.31 8.90
C LYS A 52 -9.59 16.26 10.02
N SER A 53 -10.73 16.22 10.70
CA SER A 53 -10.99 15.32 11.83
C SER A 53 -12.14 14.36 11.54
N TYR A 54 -11.82 13.08 11.32
CA TYR A 54 -12.80 12.00 11.43
C TYR A 54 -13.14 11.85 12.92
N ALA A 55 -14.41 12.01 13.31
CA ALA A 55 -14.82 11.95 14.71
C ALA A 55 -16.09 11.11 14.87
N TYR A 56 -16.05 10.10 15.75
CA TYR A 56 -17.17 9.20 16.02
C TYR A 56 -18.38 9.91 16.63
N ILE A 57 -18.15 10.92 17.47
CA ILE A 57 -19.18 11.67 18.19
C ILE A 57 -18.85 13.15 18.05
N GLN A 58 -19.77 13.93 17.47
CA GLN A 58 -19.66 15.38 17.42
C GLN A 58 -20.24 15.97 18.71
N GLY A 59 -19.42 16.64 19.50
CA GLY A 59 -19.83 17.24 20.77
C GLY A 59 -18.69 18.03 21.40
N ASN A 60 -19.03 18.90 22.35
CA ASN A 60 -18.06 19.73 23.07
C ASN A 60 -17.58 19.07 24.37
N SER A 61 -17.93 17.80 24.59
CA SER A 61 -17.51 17.03 25.77
C SER A 61 -16.12 16.45 25.57
N TRP A 62 -15.40 16.24 26.67
CA TRP A 62 -14.11 15.55 26.66
C TRP A 62 -14.21 14.14 26.04
N THR A 63 -15.34 13.46 26.23
CA THR A 63 -15.62 12.16 25.60
C THR A 63 -15.71 12.25 24.07
N ALA A 64 -16.31 13.31 23.53
CA ALA A 64 -16.37 13.56 22.10
C ALA A 64 -14.98 13.90 21.52
N TYR A 65 -14.12 14.57 22.28
CA TYR A 65 -12.73 14.81 21.89
C TYR A 65 -11.92 13.51 21.76
N PHE A 66 -11.97 12.61 22.75
CA PHE A 66 -11.30 11.31 22.67
C PHE A 66 -11.86 10.44 21.54
N ALA A 67 -13.19 10.42 21.38
CA ALA A 67 -13.84 9.77 20.25
C ALA A 67 -13.41 10.39 18.90
N GLY A 68 -13.10 11.68 18.86
CA GLY A 68 -12.51 12.37 17.71
C GLY A 68 -11.09 11.92 17.35
N MET A 69 -10.30 11.50 18.33
CA MET A 69 -8.93 11.02 18.11
C MET A 69 -8.87 9.54 17.73
N LEU A 70 -9.91 8.77 18.01
CA LEU A 70 -9.90 7.32 17.87
C LEU A 70 -9.61 6.82 16.44
N PRO A 71 -10.24 7.33 15.35
CA PRO A 71 -9.94 6.86 13.99
C PRO A 71 -8.48 7.09 13.60
N ASN A 72 -7.92 8.19 14.11
CA ASN A 72 -6.55 8.60 13.86
C ASN A 72 -5.55 7.64 14.51
N ILE A 73 -5.84 7.19 15.74
CA ILE A 73 -5.02 6.24 16.48
C ILE A 73 -5.13 4.85 15.85
N ILE A 74 -6.35 4.40 15.53
CA ILE A 74 -6.61 3.10 14.90
C ILE A 74 -5.86 2.97 13.56
N TYR A 75 -5.89 4.02 12.72
CA TYR A 75 -5.13 4.04 11.47
C TYR A 75 -3.63 3.84 11.69
N ARG A 76 -3.05 4.60 12.64
CA ARG A 76 -1.61 4.52 12.94
C ARG A 76 -1.23 3.19 13.55
N LEU A 77 -2.04 2.64 14.46
CA LEU A 77 -1.82 1.33 15.05
C LEU A 77 -1.92 0.21 14.01
N SER A 78 -2.81 0.32 13.02
CA SER A 78 -2.87 -0.63 11.90
C SER A 78 -1.56 -0.62 11.09
N LEU A 79 -1.02 0.56 10.77
CA LEU A 79 0.28 0.66 10.09
C LEU A 79 1.46 0.16 10.95
N ILE A 80 1.45 0.46 12.25
CA ILE A 80 2.48 -0.07 13.17
C ILE A 80 2.40 -1.60 13.23
N GLY A 81 1.19 -2.16 13.27
CA GLY A 81 0.98 -3.61 13.16
C GLY A 81 1.65 -4.19 11.91
N TYR A 82 1.45 -3.54 10.76
CA TYR A 82 2.06 -3.98 9.50
C TYR A 82 3.58 -3.91 9.56
N LEU A 83 4.13 -2.78 10.02
CA LEU A 83 5.57 -2.59 10.17
C LEU A 83 6.20 -3.65 11.07
N THR A 84 5.59 -3.95 12.21
CA THR A 84 6.11 -4.98 13.13
C THR A 84 6.15 -6.36 12.48
N ALA A 85 5.10 -6.74 11.74
CA ALA A 85 5.07 -8.03 11.05
C ALA A 85 6.09 -8.08 9.89
N SER A 86 6.16 -7.02 9.07
CA SER A 86 7.07 -6.95 7.94
C SER A 86 8.54 -6.91 8.35
N VAL A 87 8.88 -6.26 9.47
CA VAL A 87 10.25 -6.30 10.02
C VAL A 87 10.60 -7.72 10.44
N VAL A 88 9.68 -8.48 11.05
CA VAL A 88 9.91 -9.89 11.38
C VAL A 88 10.11 -10.72 10.10
N SER A 89 9.29 -10.51 9.07
CA SER A 89 9.46 -11.20 7.77
C SER A 89 10.81 -10.90 7.12
N LEU A 90 11.23 -9.63 7.08
CA LEU A 90 12.54 -9.24 6.55
C LEU A 90 13.68 -9.86 7.36
N ASN A 91 13.57 -9.85 8.69
CA ASN A 91 14.57 -10.47 9.56
C ASN A 91 14.64 -11.99 9.36
N GLN A 92 13.53 -12.66 9.07
CA GLN A 92 13.52 -14.08 8.75
C GLN A 92 14.14 -14.35 7.36
N GLN A 93 13.78 -13.56 6.36
CA GLN A 93 14.26 -13.67 4.98
C GLN A 93 15.79 -13.50 4.89
N TYR A 94 16.33 -12.56 5.66
CA TYR A 94 17.76 -12.23 5.67
C TYR A 94 18.49 -12.76 6.91
N SER A 95 17.91 -13.71 7.65
CA SER A 95 18.54 -14.28 8.86
C SER A 95 19.89 -14.94 8.58
N ASN A 96 20.07 -15.48 7.37
CA ASN A 96 21.26 -16.21 6.94
C ASN A 96 22.11 -15.46 5.89
N SER A 97 21.76 -14.21 5.57
CA SER A 97 22.47 -13.41 4.57
C SER A 97 22.59 -11.97 5.04
N ASN A 98 23.72 -11.32 4.78
CA ASN A 98 23.90 -9.89 5.04
C ASN A 98 23.56 -9.12 3.75
N PRO A 99 22.31 -8.67 3.55
CA PRO A 99 21.94 -7.98 2.33
C PRO A 99 22.64 -6.63 2.25
N THR A 100 23.05 -6.25 1.05
CA THR A 100 23.48 -4.88 0.81
C THR A 100 22.26 -3.94 0.76
N TRP A 101 22.50 -2.63 0.89
CA TRP A 101 21.43 -1.63 0.75
C TRP A 101 20.69 -1.72 -0.58
N TYR A 102 21.37 -2.11 -1.65
CA TYR A 102 20.77 -2.30 -2.98
C TYR A 102 19.86 -3.52 -3.03
N ASP A 103 20.24 -4.61 -2.35
CA ASP A 103 19.40 -5.81 -2.25
C ASP A 103 18.11 -5.52 -1.49
N LEU A 104 18.21 -4.77 -0.39
CA LEU A 104 17.03 -4.32 0.37
C LEU A 104 16.14 -3.42 -0.48
N LEU A 105 16.69 -2.39 -1.13
CA LEU A 105 15.92 -1.44 -1.95
C LEU A 105 15.26 -2.09 -3.17
N SER A 106 15.81 -3.19 -3.69
CA SER A 106 15.19 -3.95 -4.78
C SER A 106 14.05 -4.87 -4.30
N SER A 107 14.03 -5.24 -3.02
CA SER A 107 13.02 -6.15 -2.47
C SER A 107 11.64 -5.47 -2.32
N GLU A 108 10.59 -6.18 -2.72
CA GLU A 108 9.21 -5.69 -2.63
C GLU A 108 8.78 -5.47 -1.17
N SER A 109 9.20 -6.37 -0.28
CA SER A 109 8.93 -6.32 1.16
C SER A 109 9.49 -5.04 1.80
N PHE A 110 10.72 -4.67 1.47
CA PHE A 110 11.34 -3.45 2.02
C PHE A 110 10.71 -2.19 1.42
N GLN A 111 10.41 -2.18 0.12
CA GLN A 111 9.70 -1.06 -0.51
C GLN A 111 8.31 -0.85 0.12
N ALA A 112 7.62 -1.92 0.50
CA ALA A 112 6.34 -1.84 1.22
C ALA A 112 6.50 -1.30 2.65
N VAL A 113 7.58 -1.66 3.35
CA VAL A 113 7.93 -1.06 4.66
C VAL A 113 8.20 0.43 4.54
N LEU A 114 9.02 0.86 3.57
CA LEU A 114 9.29 2.28 3.32
C LEU A 114 8.00 3.04 3.03
N LEU A 115 7.12 2.46 2.22
CA LEU A 115 5.83 3.05 1.90
C LEU A 115 4.93 3.18 3.15
N ALA A 116 4.90 2.16 4.01
CA ALA A 116 4.15 2.21 5.27
C ALA A 116 4.70 3.29 6.23
N VAL A 117 6.03 3.50 6.27
CA VAL A 117 6.65 4.60 7.04
C VAL A 117 6.22 5.96 6.49
N VAL A 118 6.23 6.14 5.17
CA VAL A 118 5.76 7.38 4.52
C VAL A 118 4.31 7.67 4.90
N TRP A 119 3.45 6.65 4.99
CA TRP A 119 2.06 6.81 5.40
C TRP A 119 1.85 7.02 6.88
N LEU A 120 2.73 6.49 7.73
CA LEU A 120 2.68 6.72 9.16
C LEU A 120 3.00 8.18 9.51
N ILE A 121 3.97 8.77 8.80
CA ILE A 121 4.42 10.15 8.98
C ILE A 121 3.49 11.13 8.23
N GLY A 122 3.00 10.73 7.05
CA GLY A 122 2.15 11.56 6.19
C GLY A 122 0.85 12.02 6.87
N GLY A 123 0.43 13.26 6.60
CA GLY A 123 -0.66 13.92 7.33
C GLY A 123 -2.07 13.35 7.06
N ARG A 124 -2.36 12.98 5.81
CA ARG A 124 -3.73 12.58 5.41
C ARG A 124 -3.96 11.08 5.51
N LYS A 125 -4.98 10.70 6.25
CA LYS A 125 -5.35 9.31 6.51
C LYS A 125 -6.46 8.93 5.56
N SER A 126 -6.28 7.83 4.84
CA SER A 126 -7.23 7.38 3.85
C SER A 126 -7.26 5.87 3.78
N PHE A 127 -8.46 5.33 3.55
CA PHE A 127 -8.65 3.91 3.26
C PHE A 127 -7.75 3.42 2.13
N TYR A 128 -7.61 4.20 1.05
CA TYR A 128 -6.82 3.80 -0.12
C TYR A 128 -5.34 3.60 0.19
N ARG A 129 -4.80 4.36 1.16
CA ARG A 129 -3.41 4.19 1.62
C ARG A 129 -3.25 2.95 2.49
N LEU A 130 -4.28 2.57 3.25
CA LEU A 130 -4.21 1.43 4.18
C LEU A 130 -4.53 0.09 3.52
N CYS A 131 -5.44 0.10 2.52
CA CYS A 131 -6.01 -1.09 1.93
C CYS A 131 -4.98 -2.06 1.31
N PRO A 132 -3.93 -1.60 0.59
CA PRO A 132 -2.86 -2.48 0.13
C PRO A 132 -2.25 -3.31 1.27
N PHE A 133 -1.95 -2.69 2.42
CA PHE A 133 -1.34 -3.36 3.58
C PHE A 133 -2.30 -4.32 4.27
N MET A 134 -3.61 -4.00 4.28
CA MET A 134 -4.62 -4.92 4.79
C MET A 134 -4.74 -6.17 3.94
N ILE A 135 -4.78 -6.02 2.61
CA ILE A 135 -4.88 -7.16 1.69
C ILE A 135 -3.62 -8.02 1.80
N ILE A 136 -2.43 -7.40 1.82
CA ILE A 136 -1.16 -8.11 1.99
C ILE A 136 -1.14 -8.86 3.34
N SER A 137 -1.51 -8.20 4.44
CA SER A 137 -1.56 -8.84 5.76
C SER A 137 -2.58 -9.97 5.84
N TYR A 138 -3.71 -9.82 5.17
CA TYR A 138 -4.72 -10.86 5.08
C TYR A 138 -4.20 -12.09 4.31
N LEU A 139 -3.52 -11.88 3.18
CA LEU A 139 -2.90 -12.95 2.39
C LEU A 139 -1.83 -13.70 3.20
N HIS A 140 -0.98 -12.97 3.92
CA HIS A 140 0.01 -13.55 4.83
C HIS A 140 -0.64 -14.41 5.91
N LEU A 141 -1.70 -13.91 6.58
CA LEU A 141 -2.42 -14.69 7.60
C LEU A 141 -3.05 -15.97 7.04
N LEU A 142 -3.61 -15.92 5.83
CA LEU A 142 -4.16 -17.11 5.16
C LEU A 142 -3.08 -18.13 4.80
N ASN A 143 -1.87 -17.66 4.44
CA ASN A 143 -0.74 -18.50 4.05
C ASN A 143 0.22 -18.82 5.21
N ARG A 144 -0.14 -18.47 6.46
CA ARG A 144 0.71 -18.58 7.66
C ARG A 144 1.45 -19.91 7.80
N ASN A 145 0.76 -21.02 7.53
CA ASN A 145 1.32 -22.35 7.68
C ASN A 145 2.44 -22.65 6.67
N ASN A 146 2.35 -22.10 5.46
CA ASN A 146 3.35 -22.32 4.41
C ASN A 146 4.53 -21.36 4.59
N GLU A 147 4.27 -20.14 5.04
CA GLU A 147 5.32 -19.16 5.35
C GLU A 147 6.20 -19.63 6.51
N PHE A 148 5.61 -20.22 7.54
CA PHE A 148 6.39 -20.76 8.67
C PHE A 148 7.15 -22.05 8.35
N LYS A 149 6.79 -22.73 7.25
CA LYS A 149 7.51 -23.91 6.75
C LYS A 149 8.62 -23.53 5.76
N GLY A 150 8.67 -22.26 5.31
CA GLY A 150 9.66 -21.80 4.33
C GLY A 150 9.48 -22.39 2.94
N ASP A 151 8.28 -22.91 2.61
CA ASP A 151 8.02 -23.47 1.27
C ASP A 151 7.66 -22.34 0.29
N GLU A 152 8.68 -21.82 -0.38
CA GLU A 152 8.55 -20.76 -1.39
C GLU A 152 7.63 -21.19 -2.55
N LYS A 153 7.67 -22.46 -2.96
CA LYS A 153 6.85 -22.97 -4.09
C LYS A 153 5.37 -23.06 -3.71
N ALA A 154 5.07 -23.47 -2.48
CA ALA A 154 3.69 -23.48 -1.98
C ALA A 154 3.15 -22.05 -1.83
N THR A 155 4.00 -21.12 -1.39
CA THR A 155 3.66 -19.70 -1.26
C THR A 155 3.36 -19.06 -2.63
N GLU A 156 4.20 -19.33 -3.63
CA GLU A 156 3.98 -18.84 -5.00
C GLU A 156 2.66 -19.37 -5.60
N LYS A 157 2.38 -20.66 -5.43
CA LYS A 157 1.09 -21.26 -5.86
C LYS A 157 -0.11 -20.61 -5.17
N PHE A 158 0.01 -20.29 -3.88
CA PHE A 158 -1.03 -19.60 -3.14
C PHE A 158 -1.26 -18.16 -3.66
N ILE A 159 -0.18 -17.44 -3.97
CA ILE A 159 -0.26 -16.10 -4.56
C ILE A 159 -0.92 -16.14 -5.94
N MET A 160 -0.54 -17.10 -6.80
CA MET A 160 -1.17 -17.27 -8.12
C MET A 160 -2.67 -17.56 -8.02
N LYS A 161 -3.09 -18.39 -7.06
CA LYS A 161 -4.51 -18.67 -6.79
C LYS A 161 -5.29 -17.39 -6.40
N ASN A 162 -4.62 -16.45 -5.74
CA ASN A 162 -5.19 -15.19 -5.28
C ASN A 162 -4.86 -13.98 -6.17
N CYS A 163 -4.48 -14.21 -7.43
CA CYS A 163 -4.07 -13.15 -8.36
C CYS A 163 -5.10 -12.01 -8.52
N LYS A 164 -6.40 -12.29 -8.36
CA LYS A 164 -7.46 -11.27 -8.36
C LYS A 164 -7.27 -10.23 -7.23
N LEU A 165 -6.91 -10.66 -6.03
CA LEU A 165 -6.67 -9.76 -4.88
C LEU A 165 -5.42 -8.89 -5.11
N LEU A 166 -4.36 -9.48 -5.66
CA LEU A 166 -3.15 -8.72 -6.02
C LEU A 166 -3.44 -7.67 -7.09
N ARG A 167 -4.31 -7.99 -8.06
CA ARG A 167 -4.70 -7.02 -9.09
C ARG A 167 -5.48 -5.85 -8.49
N THR A 168 -6.31 -6.13 -7.49
CA THR A 168 -7.04 -5.09 -6.74
C THR A 168 -6.08 -4.14 -6.02
N ILE A 169 -4.98 -4.64 -5.44
CA ILE A 169 -3.93 -3.80 -4.85
C ILE A 169 -3.39 -2.82 -5.90
N GLY A 170 -3.06 -3.31 -7.09
CA GLY A 170 -2.55 -2.47 -8.19
C GLY A 170 -3.51 -1.35 -8.60
N TYR A 171 -4.82 -1.61 -8.63
CA TYR A 171 -5.82 -0.58 -8.89
C TYR A 171 -5.94 0.45 -7.75
N ILE A 172 -5.88 0.00 -6.49
CA ILE A 172 -5.94 0.88 -5.33
C ILE A 172 -4.71 1.78 -5.24
N GLU A 173 -3.53 1.23 -5.52
CA GLU A 173 -2.28 1.99 -5.59
C GLU A 173 -2.36 3.09 -6.66
N SER A 174 -2.92 2.77 -7.82
CA SER A 174 -3.11 3.74 -8.90
C SER A 174 -4.10 4.83 -8.53
N ALA A 175 -5.21 4.48 -7.88
CA ALA A 175 -6.15 5.45 -7.33
C ALA A 175 -5.49 6.35 -6.28
N THR A 176 -4.57 5.81 -5.47
CA THR A 176 -3.81 6.56 -4.48
C THR A 176 -2.88 7.59 -5.14
N VAL A 177 -2.23 7.26 -6.26
CA VAL A 177 -1.43 8.21 -7.05
C VAL A 177 -2.30 9.35 -7.54
N VAL A 178 -3.44 9.04 -8.17
CA VAL A 178 -4.36 10.06 -8.69
C VAL A 178 -4.82 10.99 -7.55
N ALA A 179 -5.20 10.42 -6.40
CA ALA A 179 -5.57 11.20 -5.23
C ALA A 179 -4.44 12.11 -4.72
N LEU A 180 -3.20 11.62 -4.67
CA LEU A 180 -2.03 12.41 -4.28
C LEU A 180 -1.73 13.55 -5.24
N VAL A 181 -1.87 13.32 -6.55
CA VAL A 181 -1.68 14.36 -7.57
C VAL A 181 -2.69 15.48 -7.37
N PHE A 182 -3.98 15.14 -7.21
CA PHE A 182 -5.01 16.14 -6.91
C PHE A 182 -4.75 16.86 -5.59
N ASP A 183 -4.36 16.15 -4.53
CA ASP A 183 -4.05 16.75 -3.23
C ASP A 183 -2.81 17.65 -3.26
N THR A 184 -1.87 17.39 -4.17
CA THR A 184 -0.68 18.21 -4.41
C THR A 184 -1.02 19.46 -5.20
N ILE A 185 -1.76 19.33 -6.31
CA ILE A 185 -2.20 20.47 -7.13
C ILE A 185 -3.10 21.42 -6.33
N LEU A 186 -3.98 20.86 -5.51
CA LEU A 186 -4.91 21.64 -4.68
C LEU A 186 -4.28 22.13 -3.36
N LEU A 187 -3.00 21.85 -3.11
CA LEU A 187 -2.26 22.24 -1.90
C LEU A 187 -3.03 21.98 -0.59
N LYS A 188 -3.82 20.90 -0.56
CA LYS A 188 -4.75 20.62 0.55
C LYS A 188 -4.02 20.32 1.85
N ASP A 189 -2.87 19.66 1.74
CA ASP A 189 -2.03 19.24 2.85
C ASP A 189 -0.59 19.68 2.59
N GLY A 190 0.06 20.30 3.58
CA GLY A 190 1.46 20.73 3.45
C GLY A 190 2.46 19.57 3.22
N THR A 191 2.04 18.32 3.45
CA THR A 191 2.87 17.13 3.26
C THR A 191 2.56 16.35 1.97
N SER A 192 1.53 16.73 1.19
CA SER A 192 1.07 15.92 0.04
C SER A 192 2.12 15.84 -1.07
N GLY A 193 2.78 16.95 -1.39
CA GLY A 193 3.85 16.99 -2.39
C GLY A 193 5.06 16.14 -2.01
N PHE A 194 5.47 16.17 -0.74
CA PHE A 194 6.54 15.29 -0.23
C PHE A 194 6.15 13.81 -0.37
N SER A 195 4.94 13.44 0.07
CA SER A 195 4.45 12.07 -0.08
C SER A 195 4.36 11.63 -1.55
N LEU A 196 4.01 12.53 -2.47
CA LEU A 196 3.96 12.23 -3.90
C LEU A 196 5.34 11.93 -4.47
N VAL A 197 6.35 12.74 -4.16
CA VAL A 197 7.73 12.51 -4.63
C VAL A 197 8.27 11.17 -4.13
N PHE A 198 8.10 10.88 -2.83
CA PHE A 198 8.51 9.59 -2.26
C PHE A 198 7.76 8.42 -2.90
N TYR A 199 6.46 8.56 -3.12
CA TYR A 199 5.67 7.53 -3.77
C TYR A 199 6.14 7.26 -5.19
N ILE A 200 6.37 8.31 -5.99
CA ILE A 200 6.85 8.18 -7.38
C ILE A 200 8.23 7.52 -7.40
N GLY A 201 9.14 7.89 -6.47
CA GLY A 201 10.45 7.26 -6.34
C GLY A 201 10.35 5.75 -6.05
N LEU A 202 9.50 5.37 -5.09
CA LEU A 202 9.25 3.96 -4.78
C LEU A 202 8.56 3.21 -5.93
N PHE A 203 7.63 3.86 -6.62
CA PHE A 203 6.95 3.29 -7.79
C PHE A 203 7.92 3.07 -8.95
N TRP A 204 8.84 4.01 -9.17
CA TRP A 204 9.91 3.84 -10.15
C TRP A 204 10.79 2.64 -9.82
N LEU A 205 11.20 2.46 -8.56
CA LEU A 205 11.92 1.27 -8.11
C LEU A 205 11.12 -0.01 -8.37
N ARG A 206 9.82 -0.02 -8.06
CA ARG A 206 8.92 -1.15 -8.35
C ARG A 206 8.88 -1.50 -9.84
N LEU A 207 8.80 -0.50 -10.73
CA LEU A 207 8.84 -0.76 -12.18
C LEU A 207 10.17 -1.37 -12.64
N ASN A 208 11.26 -1.13 -11.92
CA ASN A 208 12.56 -1.67 -12.28
C ASN A 208 12.75 -3.12 -11.84
N PHE A 209 12.21 -3.52 -10.69
CA PHE A 209 12.48 -4.82 -10.07
C PHE A 209 11.29 -5.79 -10.06
N ASN A 210 10.05 -5.29 -10.16
CA ASN A 210 8.85 -6.11 -10.04
C ASN A 210 8.16 -6.32 -11.40
N SER A 211 8.03 -7.59 -11.82
CA SER A 211 7.31 -8.01 -13.03
C SER A 211 5.81 -7.73 -12.98
N TYR A 212 5.19 -7.93 -11.82
CA TYR A 212 3.78 -7.66 -11.59
C TYR A 212 3.45 -6.16 -11.67
N ALA A 213 4.30 -5.31 -11.08
CA ALA A 213 4.16 -3.85 -11.16
C ALA A 213 4.22 -3.35 -12.61
N ARG A 214 5.12 -3.91 -13.43
CA ARG A 214 5.23 -3.59 -14.85
C ARG A 214 3.98 -3.98 -15.65
N ILE A 215 3.45 -5.19 -15.42
CA ILE A 215 2.22 -5.65 -16.08
C ILE A 215 1.04 -4.78 -15.67
N ASN A 216 0.92 -4.43 -14.39
CA ASN A 216 -0.16 -3.57 -13.93
C ASN A 216 -0.05 -2.16 -14.53
N ALA A 217 1.15 -1.59 -14.58
CA ALA A 217 1.39 -0.29 -15.20
C ALA A 217 1.01 -0.28 -16.69
N LEU A 218 1.37 -1.32 -17.46
CA LEU A 218 0.95 -1.45 -18.86
C LEU A 218 -0.57 -1.49 -19.00
N ASN A 219 -1.26 -2.32 -18.20
CA ASN A 219 -2.72 -2.41 -18.24
C ASN A 219 -3.42 -1.08 -17.93
N ILE A 220 -2.81 -0.23 -17.11
CA ILE A 220 -3.34 1.09 -16.78
C ILE A 220 -3.07 2.08 -17.91
N LEU A 221 -1.85 2.06 -18.47
CA LEU A 221 -1.48 2.90 -19.60
C LEU A 221 -2.40 2.63 -20.81
N GLU A 222 -2.64 1.36 -21.14
CA GLU A 222 -3.55 0.96 -22.22
C GLU A 222 -4.99 1.50 -22.01
N LYS A 223 -5.47 1.51 -20.77
CA LYS A 223 -6.80 2.02 -20.43
C LYS A 223 -6.90 3.55 -20.46
N ILE A 224 -5.81 4.26 -20.16
CA ILE A 224 -5.78 5.73 -20.13
C ILE A 224 -5.54 6.29 -21.53
N LYS A 225 -4.77 5.59 -22.37
CA LYS A 225 -4.43 5.95 -23.76
C LYS A 225 -5.59 6.50 -24.61
N PRO A 226 -6.81 5.92 -24.62
CA PRO A 226 -7.92 6.47 -25.41
C PRO A 226 -8.39 7.86 -24.94
N TYR A 227 -8.12 8.25 -23.69
CA TYR A 227 -8.57 9.52 -23.10
C TYR A 227 -7.52 10.64 -23.17
N LEU A 228 -6.36 10.37 -23.76
CA LEU A 228 -5.24 11.32 -23.80
C LEU A 228 -5.19 12.12 -25.11
N SER A 229 -4.66 13.34 -25.03
CA SER A 229 -4.31 14.15 -26.21
C SER A 229 -3.15 13.51 -26.98
N ASP A 230 -3.02 13.82 -28.28
CA ASP A 230 -2.02 13.16 -29.14
C ASP A 230 -0.57 13.39 -28.69
N ASN A 231 -0.29 14.52 -28.02
CA ASN A 231 1.02 14.77 -27.41
C ASN A 231 1.26 13.85 -26.20
N ALA A 232 0.26 13.62 -25.36
CA ALA A 232 0.35 12.73 -24.22
C ALA A 232 0.43 11.25 -24.65
N LYS A 233 -0.20 10.87 -25.76
CA LYS A 233 -0.06 9.52 -26.35
C LYS A 233 1.39 9.19 -26.69
N LYS A 234 2.14 10.13 -27.28
CA LYS A 234 3.58 9.92 -27.58
C LYS A 234 4.42 9.63 -26.32
N PHE A 235 4.11 10.28 -25.20
CA PHE A 235 4.76 10.00 -23.92
C PHE A 235 4.39 8.61 -23.38
N VAL A 236 3.12 8.23 -23.50
CA VAL A 236 2.64 6.90 -23.11
C VAL A 236 3.30 5.81 -23.95
N ASP A 237 3.39 5.98 -25.27
CA ASP A 237 4.05 5.01 -26.17
C ASP A 237 5.54 4.83 -25.82
N LYS A 238 6.22 5.92 -25.43
CA LYS A 238 7.60 5.86 -24.94
C LYS A 238 7.72 5.12 -23.60
N ALA A 239 6.74 5.30 -22.69
CA ALA A 239 6.70 4.57 -21.43
C ALA A 239 6.39 3.07 -21.63
N GLU A 240 5.42 2.74 -22.50
CA GLU A 240 5.06 1.37 -22.87
C GLU A 240 6.26 0.63 -23.48
N SER A 241 6.96 1.25 -24.43
CA SER A 241 8.15 0.67 -25.05
C SER A 241 9.30 0.44 -24.05
N TYR A 242 9.53 1.37 -23.11
CA TYR A 242 10.52 1.18 -22.03
C TYR A 242 10.16 -0.02 -21.15
N ILE A 243 8.90 -0.13 -20.73
CA ILE A 243 8.46 -1.25 -19.88
C ILE A 243 8.55 -2.57 -20.64
N PHE A 244 8.14 -2.60 -21.91
CA PHE A 244 8.19 -3.79 -22.75
C PHE A 244 9.62 -4.29 -22.99
N LEU A 245 10.56 -3.38 -23.29
CA LEU A 245 11.99 -3.72 -23.43
C LEU A 245 12.54 -4.37 -22.17
N LYS A 246 12.13 -3.87 -21.00
CA LYS A 246 12.57 -4.41 -19.72
C LYS A 246 12.00 -5.80 -19.44
N ILE A 247 10.73 -6.04 -19.76
CA ILE A 247 10.10 -7.37 -19.66
C ILE A 247 10.81 -8.36 -20.59
N LYS A 248 11.15 -7.93 -21.82
CA LYS A 248 11.88 -8.75 -22.79
C LYS A 248 13.28 -9.13 -22.27
N GLN A 249 14.01 -8.17 -21.69
CA GLN A 249 15.32 -8.44 -21.08
C GLN A 249 15.26 -9.48 -19.96
N ASP A 250 14.23 -9.43 -19.10
CA ASP A 250 14.12 -10.39 -18.00
C ASP A 250 13.74 -11.79 -18.49
N ARG A 251 12.88 -11.91 -19.51
CA ARG A 251 12.63 -13.21 -20.14
C ARG A 251 13.89 -13.84 -20.73
N LEU A 252 14.74 -13.03 -21.37
CA LEU A 252 16.02 -13.50 -21.91
C LEU A 252 16.99 -13.95 -20.81
N ARG A 253 17.01 -13.27 -19.65
CA ARG A 253 17.82 -13.71 -18.49
C ARG A 253 17.33 -15.02 -17.88
N CYS A 254 16.01 -15.25 -17.86
CA CYS A 254 15.42 -16.50 -17.37
C CYS A 254 15.63 -17.68 -18.33
N GLN A 255 15.86 -17.44 -19.63
CA GLN A 255 16.16 -18.50 -20.61
C GLN A 255 17.65 -18.89 -20.63
N ASN A 256 18.54 -18.01 -20.16
CA ASN A 256 19.99 -18.22 -20.11
C ASN A 256 20.49 -18.69 -18.73
N ARG A 257 19.58 -19.05 -17.81
CA ARG A 257 19.86 -19.68 -16.52
C ARG A 257 19.24 -21.07 -16.49
#